data_AF-A0A495X7S2-F1
#
_entry.id   AF-A0A495X7S2-F1
#
_cell.length_a   1.000
_cell.length_b   1.000
_cell.length_c   1.000
_cell.angle_alpha   90.00
_cell.angle_beta   90.00
_cell.angle_gamma   90.00
#
_symmetry.space_group_name_H-M   'P 1'
#
loop_
_entity.id
_entity.type
_entity.pdbx_description
1 polymer ?
#
loop_
_entity_poly.entity_id
_entity_poly.type
_entity_poly.pdbx_seq_one_letter_code
_entity_poly.pdbx_strand_id
1 'polypeptide(L)'
;MRNYVTVCRGCCCGTTKKHPDYDHEAQLARLQEVAAQSGGTVRLRVADCLDACESSNVIVVKPAGAKPVWLGFVLHDAIMDDLEKWLRNGGPMPEVLELNRITPPKQ
;
A
#
# COMPACT_ATOMS: atom_id res chain seq x y z
N MET A 1 15.91 4.40 10.92
CA MET A 1 15.73 3.69 9.63
C MET A 1 14.32 3.96 9.12
N ARG A 2 14.07 3.92 7.80
CA ARG A 2 12.80 4.40 7.23
C ARG A 2 12.21 3.40 6.24
N ASN A 3 10.90 3.19 6.36
CA ASN A 3 10.09 2.44 5.41
C ASN A 3 9.52 3.41 4.36
N TYR A 4 9.56 3.03 3.09
CA TYR A 4 8.90 3.76 2.02
C TYR A 4 7.62 3.06 1.64
N VAL A 5 6.53 3.81 1.52
CA VAL A 5 5.24 3.32 1.06
C VAL A 5 4.88 4.09 -0.20
N THR A 6 4.62 3.39 -1.29
CA THR A 6 4.13 3.99 -2.52
C THR A 6 2.74 3.43 -2.81
N VAL A 7 1.75 4.31 -2.96
CA VAL A 7 0.38 3.94 -3.30
C VAL A 7 0.07 4.35 -4.73
N CYS A 8 -0.52 3.44 -5.52
CA CYS A 8 -0.97 3.71 -6.88
C CYS A 8 -2.32 4.44 -6.85
N ARG A 9 -2.34 5.71 -7.24
CA ARG A 9 -3.50 6.59 -7.17
C ARG A 9 -3.46 7.65 -8.29
N GLY A 10 -3.97 7.29 -9.46
CA GLY A 10 -4.13 8.25 -10.57
C GLY A 10 -4.77 7.66 -11.82
N CYS A 11 -4.22 6.59 -12.41
CA CYS A 11 -4.72 6.08 -13.69
C CYS A 11 -5.87 5.04 -13.58
N CYS A 12 -5.75 4.06 -12.68
CA CYS A 12 -6.65 2.88 -12.64
C CYS A 12 -6.99 2.45 -11.20
N CYS A 13 -5.96 2.27 -10.34
CA CYS A 13 -6.09 1.71 -9.00
C CYS A 13 -6.79 2.62 -7.99
N GLY A 14 -7.03 3.89 -8.36
CA GLY A 14 -7.56 4.94 -7.51
C GLY A 14 -8.88 5.54 -7.92
N THR A 15 -9.63 4.83 -8.76
CA THR A 15 -10.79 5.41 -9.41
C THR A 15 -12.03 4.64 -9.01
N THR A 16 -13.08 5.38 -8.62
CA THR A 16 -14.42 4.82 -8.39
C THR A 16 -14.98 4.13 -9.64
N LYS A 17 -14.49 4.47 -10.84
CA LYS A 17 -14.79 3.74 -12.07
C LYS A 17 -14.40 2.26 -11.98
N LYS A 18 -13.27 1.94 -11.34
CA LYS A 18 -12.77 0.58 -11.25
C LYS A 18 -13.33 -0.17 -10.04
N HIS A 19 -13.43 0.52 -8.91
CA HIS A 19 -13.94 -0.02 -7.65
C HIS A 19 -14.92 1.00 -7.04
N PRO A 20 -16.19 1.02 -7.48
CA PRO A 20 -17.16 2.03 -7.04
C PRO A 20 -17.53 1.91 -5.56
N ASP A 21 -17.44 0.70 -5.01
CA ASP A 21 -17.82 0.41 -3.63
C ASP A 21 -16.65 0.57 -2.63
N TYR A 22 -15.47 0.99 -3.11
CA TYR A 22 -14.29 1.18 -2.25
C TYR A 22 -13.93 2.65 -2.11
N ASP A 23 -13.79 3.10 -0.86
CA ASP A 23 -13.39 4.47 -0.56
C ASP A 23 -11.87 4.65 -0.67
N HIS A 24 -11.45 5.03 -1.87
CA HIS A 24 -10.04 5.28 -2.17
C HIS A 24 -9.47 6.51 -1.45
N GLU A 25 -10.29 7.52 -1.15
CA GLU A 25 -9.86 8.74 -0.48
C GLU A 25 -9.62 8.46 1.00
N ALA A 26 -10.53 7.71 1.65
CA ALA A 26 -10.34 7.24 3.02
C ALA A 26 -9.11 6.33 3.13
N GLN A 27 -8.88 5.42 2.18
CA GLN A 27 -7.66 4.60 2.18
C GLN A 27 -6.39 5.46 2.12
N LEU A 28 -6.36 6.47 1.26
CA LEU A 28 -5.21 7.36 1.16
C LEU A 28 -5.02 8.18 2.45
N ALA A 29 -6.11 8.68 3.04
CA ALA A 29 -6.09 9.43 4.29
C ALA A 29 -5.53 8.57 5.44
N ARG A 30 -5.95 7.31 5.55
CA ARG A 30 -5.40 6.34 6.52
C ARG A 30 -3.88 6.19 6.39
N LEU A 31 -3.36 6.05 5.17
CA LEU A 31 -1.91 5.95 4.93
C LEU A 31 -1.17 7.26 5.26
N GLN A 32 -1.78 8.41 4.97
CA GLN A 32 -1.24 9.72 5.31
C GLN A 32 -1.14 9.90 6.83
N GLU A 33 -2.16 9.47 7.57
CA GLU A 33 -2.19 9.50 9.02
C GLU A 33 -1.10 8.62 9.63
N VAL A 34 -0.93 7.38 9.14
CA VAL A 34 0.20 6.51 9.55
C VAL A 34 1.53 7.21 9.34
N ALA A 35 1.75 7.81 8.17
CA ALA A 35 3.00 8.48 7.87
C ALA A 35 3.25 9.68 8.80
N ALA A 36 2.22 10.49 9.08
CA ALA A 36 2.30 11.64 9.97
C ALA A 36 2.60 11.25 11.42
N GLN A 37 1.96 10.18 11.93
CA GLN A 37 2.15 9.69 13.29
C GLN A 37 3.44 8.89 13.50
N SER A 38 4.12 8.50 12.41
CA SER A 38 5.29 7.61 12.46
C SER A 38 6.57 8.24 13.04
N GLY A 39 6.57 9.54 13.36
CA GLY A 39 7.80 10.25 13.75
C GLY A 39 8.86 10.26 12.63
N GLY A 40 8.43 10.13 11.36
CA GLY A 40 9.31 10.08 10.19
C GLY A 40 9.93 8.70 9.91
N THR A 41 9.46 7.64 10.55
CA THR A 41 9.87 6.25 10.24
C THR A 41 9.16 5.68 9.01
N VAL A 42 8.01 6.24 8.62
CA VAL A 42 7.29 5.91 7.38
C VAL A 42 7.28 7.13 6.46
N ARG A 43 7.54 6.92 5.17
CA ARG A 43 7.41 7.96 4.13
C ARG A 43 6.49 7.49 3.01
N LEU A 44 5.33 8.12 2.92
CA LEU A 44 4.33 7.88 1.88
C LEU A 44 4.69 8.65 0.60
N ARG A 45 4.43 8.01 -0.54
CA ARG A 45 4.44 8.58 -1.89
C ARG A 45 3.18 8.15 -2.61
N VAL A 46 2.64 9.05 -3.41
CA VAL A 46 1.55 8.74 -4.34
C VAL A 46 2.15 8.65 -5.74
N ALA A 47 1.92 7.54 -6.41
CA ALA A 47 2.30 7.32 -7.81
C ALA A 47 1.04 7.34 -8.67
N ASP A 48 1.13 7.91 -9.86
CA ASP A 48 0.02 7.92 -10.83
C ASP A 48 -0.31 6.49 -11.31
N CYS A 49 0.73 5.75 -11.72
CA CYS A 49 0.66 4.34 -12.11
C CYS A 49 1.85 3.55 -11.53
N LEU A 50 1.64 2.26 -11.27
CA LEU A 50 2.68 1.29 -10.90
C LEU A 50 2.73 0.10 -11.88
N ASP A 51 2.07 0.22 -13.03
CA ASP A 51 2.03 -0.76 -14.13
C ASP A 51 1.56 -2.17 -13.75
N ALA A 52 0.89 -2.32 -12.62
CA ALA A 52 0.27 -3.55 -12.14
C ALA A 52 -1.25 -3.38 -12.01
N CYS A 53 -1.87 -2.76 -13.01
CA CYS A 53 -3.29 -2.41 -12.96
C CYS A 53 -4.16 -3.65 -12.76
N GLU A 54 -3.84 -4.82 -13.33
CA GLU A 54 -4.63 -6.06 -13.14
C GLU A 54 -4.80 -6.45 -11.67
N SER A 55 -3.86 -6.08 -10.81
CA SER A 55 -3.88 -6.42 -9.39
C SER A 55 -4.70 -5.44 -8.54
N SER A 56 -5.07 -4.27 -9.05
CA SER A 56 -5.89 -3.23 -8.37
C SER A 56 -5.35 -2.71 -7.02
N ASN A 57 -5.63 -1.43 -6.69
CA ASN A 57 -5.26 -0.79 -5.42
C ASN A 57 -3.85 -1.14 -4.92
N VAL A 58 -2.87 -1.03 -5.82
CA VAL A 58 -1.51 -1.51 -5.54
C VAL A 58 -0.81 -0.59 -4.53
N ILE A 59 -0.24 -1.19 -3.51
CA ILE A 59 0.62 -0.55 -2.51
C ILE A 59 1.96 -1.28 -2.48
N VAL A 60 3.04 -0.52 -2.53
CA VAL A 60 4.41 -1.05 -2.41
C VAL A 60 5.02 -0.58 -1.12
N VAL A 61 5.40 -1.52 -0.26
CA VAL A 61 6.14 -1.25 0.97
C VAL A 61 7.59 -1.67 0.76
N LYS A 62 8.53 -0.75 0.96
CA LYS A 62 9.96 -1.00 0.98
C LYS A 62 10.45 -0.80 2.41
N PRO A 63 10.56 -1.88 3.21
CA PRO A 63 11.13 -1.79 4.53
C PRO A 63 12.62 -1.46 4.45
N ALA A 64 13.16 -0.85 5.51
CA ALA A 64 14.60 -0.62 5.60
C ALA A 64 15.36 -1.96 5.55
N GLY A 65 16.34 -2.07 4.65
CA GLY A 65 17.20 -3.26 4.52
C GLY A 65 16.55 -4.50 3.87
N ALA A 66 15.25 -4.50 3.58
CA ALA A 66 14.55 -5.63 2.95
C ALA A 66 14.11 -5.32 1.52
N LYS A 67 13.79 -6.34 0.70
CA LYS A 67 13.26 -6.12 -0.66
C LYS A 67 11.87 -5.47 -0.62
N PRO A 68 11.47 -4.71 -1.68
CA PRO A 68 10.10 -4.21 -1.78
C PRO A 68 9.09 -5.37 -1.77
N VAL A 69 7.98 -5.15 -1.08
CA VAL A 69 6.79 -5.98 -1.07
C VAL A 69 5.73 -5.27 -1.88
N TRP A 70 5.16 -5.97 -2.85
CA TRP A 70 4.07 -5.47 -3.67
C TRP A 70 2.77 -6.12 -3.20
N LEU A 71 1.80 -5.29 -2.86
CA LEU A 71 0.48 -5.70 -2.40
C LEU A 71 -0.57 -5.25 -3.40
N GLY A 72 -1.34 -6.20 -3.94
CA GLY A 72 -2.50 -5.97 -4.79
C GLY A 72 -3.80 -6.19 -4.02
N PHE A 73 -4.92 -5.82 -4.63
CA PHE A 73 -6.28 -6.03 -4.12
C PHE A 73 -6.47 -5.51 -2.69
N VAL A 74 -5.79 -4.42 -2.32
CA VAL A 74 -5.97 -3.76 -1.03
C VAL A 74 -7.28 -2.97 -1.06
N LEU A 75 -8.38 -3.71 -0.88
CA LEU A 75 -9.76 -3.30 -1.15
C LEU A 75 -10.69 -3.55 0.03
N HIS A 76 -10.15 -3.90 1.20
CA HIS A 76 -10.93 -4.18 2.40
C HIS A 76 -10.24 -3.59 3.62
N ASP A 77 -11.04 -3.13 4.58
CA ASP A 77 -10.52 -2.51 5.79
C ASP A 77 -9.67 -3.45 6.63
N ALA A 78 -9.99 -4.75 6.67
CA ALA A 78 -9.18 -5.74 7.37
C ALA A 78 -7.73 -5.79 6.84
N ILE A 79 -7.55 -5.70 5.51
CA ILE A 79 -6.22 -5.67 4.88
C ILE A 79 -5.50 -4.38 5.26
N MET A 80 -6.24 -3.26 5.27
CA MET A 80 -5.68 -1.97 5.70
C MET A 80 -5.27 -1.99 7.17
N ASP A 81 -6.06 -2.58 8.06
CA ASP A 81 -5.74 -2.70 9.49
C ASP A 81 -4.43 -3.46 9.70
N ASP A 82 -4.22 -4.56 8.97
CA ASP A 82 -3.00 -5.36 9.05
C ASP A 82 -1.79 -4.65 8.42
N LEU A 83 -2.00 -3.93 7.31
CA LEU A 83 -0.98 -3.07 6.71
C LEU A 83 -0.56 -1.94 7.66
N GLU A 84 -1.51 -1.26 8.30
CA GLU A 84 -1.22 -0.19 9.25
C GLU A 84 -0.46 -0.69 10.46
N LYS A 85 -0.90 -1.81 11.05
CA LYS A 85 -0.18 -2.46 12.16
C LYS A 85 1.25 -2.79 11.75
N TRP A 86 1.46 -3.32 10.54
CA TRP A 86 2.80 -3.60 10.03
C TRP A 86 3.64 -2.34 9.85
N LEU A 87 3.08 -1.28 9.26
CA LEU A 87 3.80 -0.02 9.05
C LEU A 87 4.17 0.67 10.36
N ARG A 88 3.32 0.58 11.39
CA ARG A 88 3.56 1.15 12.72
C ARG A 88 4.60 0.36 13.52
N ASN A 89 4.52 -0.97 13.48
CA ASN A 89 5.40 -1.85 14.27
C ASN A 89 6.74 -2.15 13.57
N GLY A 90 6.79 -2.04 12.25
CA GLY A 90 7.93 -2.49 11.45
C GLY A 90 8.11 -4.01 11.45
N GLY A 91 9.31 -4.47 11.09
CA GLY A 91 9.61 -5.90 11.03
C GLY A 91 9.19 -6.58 9.72
N PRO A 92 9.22 -7.92 9.67
CA PRO A 92 8.81 -8.68 8.48
C PRO A 92 7.32 -8.50 8.20
N MET A 93 6.92 -8.73 6.94
CA MET A 93 5.52 -8.67 6.56
C MET A 93 4.71 -9.75 7.29
N PRO A 94 3.55 -9.41 7.88
CA PRO A 94 2.63 -10.40 8.44
C PRO A 94 2.17 -11.44 7.42
N GLU A 95 2.02 -12.69 7.84
CA GLU A 95 1.59 -13.81 6.99
C GLU A 95 0.23 -13.57 6.34
N VAL A 96 -0.70 -12.91 7.04
CA VAL A 96 -2.04 -12.58 6.50
C VAL A 96 -1.98 -11.73 5.23
N LEU A 97 -0.96 -10.87 5.09
CA LEU A 97 -0.77 -10.03 3.90
C LEU A 97 -0.15 -10.80 2.72
N GLU A 98 0.27 -12.06 2.90
CA GLU A 98 0.75 -12.90 1.79
C GLU A 98 -0.36 -13.15 0.76
N LEU A 99 -1.63 -13.16 1.19
CA LEU A 99 -2.80 -13.25 0.30
C LEU A 99 -2.89 -12.08 -0.69
N ASN A 100 -2.28 -10.95 -0.35
CA ASN A 100 -2.24 -9.75 -1.17
C ASN A 100 -0.92 -9.61 -1.93
N ARG A 101 0.07 -10.51 -1.70
CA ARG A 101 1.37 -10.40 -2.37
C ARG A 101 1.22 -10.64 -3.86
N ILE A 102 1.72 -9.69 -4.64
CA ILE A 102 1.81 -9.80 -6.10
C ILE A 102 3.26 -9.75 -6.55
N THR A 103 3.52 -10.28 -7.74
CA THR A 103 4.81 -10.12 -8.42
C THR A 103 4.87 -8.71 -9.02
N PRO A 104 5.98 -7.96 -8.88
CA PRO A 104 6.14 -6.70 -9.59
C PRO A 104 5.99 -6.91 -11.11
N PRO A 105 5.46 -5.92 -11.85
CA PRO A 105 5.35 -6.03 -13.31
C PRO A 105 6.75 -6.17 -13.92
N LYS A 106 6.82 -6.89 -15.04
CA LYS A 106 8.06 -6.99 -15.82
C LYS A 106 8.32 -5.61 -16.44
N GLN A 107 9.51 -5.07 -16.18
CA GLN A 107 10.00 -3.86 -16.84
C GLN A 107 10.57 -4.20 -18.22
#